data_AF-A0A2H3D0Y2-F1
#
_entry.id   AF-A0A2H3D0Y2-F1
#
_cell.length_a   1.000
_cell.length_b   1.000
_cell.length_c   1.000
_cell.angle_alpha   90.00
_cell.angle_beta   90.00
_cell.angle_gamma   90.00
#
_symmetry.space_group_name_H-M   'P 1'
#
loop_
_entity.id
_entity.type
_entity.pdbx_description
1 polymer ?
#
loop_
_entity_poly.entity_id
_entity_poly.type
_entity_poly.pdbx_seq_one_letter_code
_entity_poly.pdbx_strand_id
1 'polypeptide(L)'
;KIVNLLAVKLELGAPMLAMYLLGHPDHYTDHEFIPFYWTNFVNEVCKYWTPSNEDSEGSDNMIIVRQGGELHSFSPVMDYTLCNRELDHLCLYDWVCLCKQVQKSKSKKSRDADTISN
;
A
#
# COMPACT_ATOMS: atom_id res chain seq x y z
N LYS A 1 -14.31 38.77 -15.56
CA LYS A 1 -12.93 39.33 -15.42
C LYS A 1 -12.16 38.81 -14.19
N ILE A 2 -12.77 38.02 -13.28
CA ILE A 2 -12.11 37.46 -12.09
C ILE A 2 -11.05 36.40 -12.42
N VAL A 3 -11.32 35.51 -13.40
CA VAL A 3 -10.40 34.44 -13.79
C VAL A 3 -9.06 34.97 -14.30
N ASN A 4 -9.07 36.01 -15.14
CA ASN A 4 -7.83 36.62 -15.67
C ASN A 4 -7.02 37.35 -14.59
N LEU A 5 -7.67 37.90 -13.56
CA LEU A 5 -6.99 38.55 -12.43
C LEU A 5 -6.34 37.51 -11.49
N LEU A 6 -7.00 36.37 -11.28
CA LEU A 6 -6.49 35.28 -10.46
C LEU A 6 -5.38 34.50 -11.16
N ALA A 7 -5.46 34.30 -12.47
CA ALA A 7 -4.44 33.60 -13.26
C ALA A 7 -3.08 34.29 -13.15
N VAL A 8 -3.07 35.62 -13.17
CA VAL A 8 -1.85 36.43 -13.00
C VAL A 8 -1.30 36.37 -11.57
N LYS A 9 -2.14 36.14 -10.56
CA LYS A 9 -1.73 36.10 -9.14
C LYS A 9 -1.32 34.71 -8.64
N LEU A 10 -1.84 33.65 -9.24
CA LEU A 10 -1.68 32.27 -8.76
C LEU A 10 -0.86 31.40 -9.71
N GLU A 11 -0.39 31.95 -10.84
CA GLU A 11 0.32 31.23 -11.93
C GLU A 11 -0.43 29.99 -12.45
N LEU A 12 -1.72 29.95 -12.19
CA LEU A 12 -2.62 28.86 -12.50
C LEU A 12 -3.28 29.15 -13.84
N GLY A 13 -3.32 28.15 -14.73
CA GLY A 13 -3.99 28.29 -16.01
C GLY A 13 -5.44 28.74 -15.81
N ALA A 14 -5.91 29.69 -16.63
CA ALA A 14 -7.31 30.12 -16.66
C ALA A 14 -8.33 28.96 -16.68
N PRO A 15 -8.15 27.84 -17.41
CA PRO A 15 -9.05 26.69 -17.32
C PRO A 15 -9.07 26.02 -15.94
N MET A 16 -7.93 25.97 -15.24
CA MET A 16 -7.80 25.35 -13.92
C MET A 16 -8.46 26.21 -12.83
N LEU A 17 -8.37 27.54 -12.94
CA LEU A 17 -9.14 28.47 -12.10
C LEU A 17 -10.65 28.39 -12.36
N ALA A 18 -11.06 28.26 -13.63
CA ALA A 18 -12.47 28.07 -13.95
C ALA A 18 -13.02 26.75 -13.37
N MET A 19 -12.22 25.68 -13.40
CA MET A 19 -12.53 24.39 -12.79
C MET A 19 -12.75 24.51 -11.28
N TYR A 20 -11.86 25.19 -10.55
CA TYR A 20 -12.05 25.44 -9.12
C TYR A 20 -13.25 26.34 -8.80
N LEU A 21 -13.51 27.37 -9.62
CA LEU A 21 -14.67 28.23 -9.45
C LEU A 21 -16.00 27.48 -9.66
N LEU A 22 -15.99 26.42 -10.47
CA LEU A 22 -17.12 25.49 -10.62
C LEU A 22 -17.20 24.43 -9.51
N GLY A 23 -16.22 24.37 -8.60
CA GLY A 23 -16.20 23.42 -7.49
C GLY A 23 -15.74 22.01 -7.87
N HIS A 24 -15.07 21.84 -9.02
CA HIS A 24 -14.52 20.54 -9.41
C HIS A 24 -13.26 20.18 -8.60
N PRO A 25 -13.06 18.90 -8.25
CA PRO A 25 -11.85 18.43 -7.59
C PRO A 25 -10.64 18.50 -8.51
N ASP A 26 -9.46 18.74 -7.95
CA ASP A 26 -8.16 18.78 -8.67
C ASP A 26 -7.63 17.37 -9.01
N HIS A 27 -8.36 16.33 -8.62
CA HIS A 27 -7.96 14.96 -8.79
C HIS A 27 -9.03 14.21 -9.60
N TYR A 28 -8.72 13.97 -10.87
CA TYR A 28 -9.45 13.01 -11.69
C TYR A 28 -8.92 11.63 -11.39
N THR A 29 -9.64 10.85 -10.60
CA THR A 29 -9.32 9.44 -10.38
C THR A 29 -10.63 8.68 -10.22
N ASP A 30 -11.12 8.18 -11.36
CA ASP A 30 -12.30 7.31 -11.39
C ASP A 30 -11.97 5.90 -10.84
N HIS A 31 -10.68 5.54 -10.79
CA HIS A 31 -10.21 4.22 -10.37
C HIS A 31 -8.95 4.30 -9.51
N GLU A 32 -8.97 3.63 -8.36
CA GLU A 32 -7.77 3.42 -7.54
C GLU A 32 -7.05 2.14 -8.02
N PHE A 33 -5.76 2.24 -8.35
CA PHE A 33 -4.95 1.08 -8.64
C PHE A 33 -4.36 0.52 -7.35
N ILE A 34 -4.53 -0.79 -7.13
CA ILE A 34 -3.99 -1.48 -5.96
C ILE A 34 -2.63 -2.08 -6.33
N PRO A 35 -1.57 -1.82 -5.55
CA PRO A 35 -0.25 -2.40 -5.82
C PRO A 35 -0.31 -3.91 -5.66
N PHE A 36 0.03 -4.64 -6.72
CA PHE A 36 0.03 -6.11 -6.72
C PHE A 36 1.35 -6.67 -7.24
N TYR A 37 2.04 -7.43 -6.40
CA TYR A 37 3.38 -7.97 -6.68
C TYR A 37 3.29 -9.33 -7.40
N TRP A 38 2.73 -9.33 -8.61
CA TRP A 38 2.45 -10.54 -9.38
C TRP A 38 3.67 -11.44 -9.57
N THR A 39 4.82 -10.88 -9.96
CA THR A 39 6.04 -11.65 -10.24
C THR A 39 6.51 -12.44 -9.02
N ASN A 40 6.50 -11.82 -7.84
CA ASN A 40 6.94 -12.48 -6.61
C ASN A 40 5.94 -13.59 -6.22
N PHE A 41 4.64 -13.34 -6.37
CA PHE A 41 3.61 -14.36 -6.12
C PHE A 41 3.76 -15.56 -7.06
N VAL A 42 3.89 -15.35 -8.36
CA VAL A 42 4.07 -16.42 -9.35
C VAL A 42 5.35 -17.20 -9.08
N ASN A 43 6.45 -16.52 -8.72
CA ASN A 43 7.70 -17.19 -8.36
C ASN A 43 7.51 -18.12 -7.15
N GLU A 44 6.80 -17.70 -6.10
CA GLU A 44 6.50 -18.57 -4.95
C GLU A 44 5.64 -19.79 -5.33
N VAL A 45 4.60 -19.59 -6.15
CA VAL A 45 3.76 -20.71 -6.62
C VAL A 45 4.56 -21.67 -7.51
N CYS A 46 5.41 -21.14 -8.39
CA CYS A 46 6.30 -21.93 -9.24
C CYS A 46 7.30 -22.76 -8.42
N LYS A 47 7.86 -22.22 -7.32
CA LYS A 47 8.73 -22.98 -6.41
C LYS A 47 8.03 -24.21 -5.82
N TYR A 48 6.73 -24.11 -5.50
CA TYR A 48 5.96 -25.24 -4.97
C TYR A 48 5.72 -26.33 -6.03
N TRP A 49 5.52 -25.96 -7.30
CA TRP A 49 5.17 -26.89 -8.37
C TRP A 49 6.38 -27.51 -9.07
N THR A 50 7.46 -26.73 -9.21
CA THR A 50 8.67 -27.14 -9.95
C THR A 50 9.91 -26.87 -9.10
N PRO A 51 10.24 -27.75 -8.14
CA PRO A 51 11.36 -27.55 -7.23
C PRO A 51 12.74 -27.65 -7.91
N SER A 52 12.80 -28.08 -9.17
CA SER A 52 14.03 -28.37 -9.92
C SER A 52 14.49 -27.28 -10.88
N ASN A 53 13.75 -26.18 -11.03
CA ASN A 53 14.25 -25.06 -11.83
C ASN A 53 15.16 -24.20 -10.95
N GLU A 54 16.47 -24.45 -11.07
CA GLU A 54 17.50 -23.49 -10.69
C GLU A 54 17.21 -22.19 -11.48
N ASP A 55 17.33 -21.05 -10.82
CA ASP A 55 17.15 -19.70 -11.38
C ASP A 55 15.71 -19.16 -11.42
N SER A 56 15.13 -18.94 -10.23
CA SER A 56 14.17 -17.84 -10.07
C SER A 56 14.99 -16.54 -9.97
N GLU A 57 15.31 -15.91 -11.10
CA GLU A 57 16.08 -14.66 -11.23
C GLU A 57 15.43 -13.40 -10.60
N GLY A 58 14.37 -13.57 -9.79
CA GLY A 58 13.77 -12.49 -9.03
C GLY A 58 14.18 -12.57 -7.57
N SER A 59 15.15 -11.74 -7.17
CA SER A 59 15.42 -11.51 -5.74
C SER A 59 14.13 -11.06 -5.05
N ASP A 60 13.55 -11.91 -4.20
CA ASP A 60 12.38 -11.50 -3.42
C ASP A 60 12.81 -10.42 -2.42
N ASN A 61 12.20 -9.23 -2.53
CA ASN A 61 12.50 -8.11 -1.66
C ASN A 61 11.90 -8.38 -0.28
N MET A 62 12.66 -9.05 0.58
CA MET A 62 12.26 -9.33 1.95
C MET A 62 12.63 -8.18 2.89
N ILE A 63 11.66 -7.77 3.71
CA ILE A 63 11.85 -6.81 4.79
C ILE A 63 12.18 -7.59 6.06
N ILE A 64 13.35 -7.35 6.63
CA ILE A 64 13.77 -7.98 7.88
C ILE A 64 13.49 -7.04 9.05
N VAL A 65 12.68 -7.48 10.02
CA VAL A 65 12.32 -6.72 11.21
C VAL A 65 12.81 -7.46 12.45
N ARG A 66 13.43 -6.73 13.39
CA ARG A 66 13.82 -7.26 14.70
C ARG A 66 12.79 -6.85 15.75
N GLN A 67 12.14 -7.83 16.38
CA GLN A 67 11.16 -7.60 17.43
C GLN A 67 11.47 -8.47 18.65
N GLY A 68 11.60 -7.89 19.84
CA GLY A 68 11.82 -8.65 21.08
C GLY A 68 13.15 -9.42 21.18
N GLY A 69 14.10 -9.19 20.26
CA GLY A 69 15.36 -9.93 20.18
C GLY A 69 15.38 -10.97 19.05
N GLU A 70 14.23 -11.31 18.49
CA GLU A 70 14.05 -12.26 17.38
C GLU A 70 13.97 -11.53 16.03
N LEU A 71 14.41 -12.21 14.97
CA LEU A 71 14.47 -11.69 13.61
C LEU A 71 13.36 -12.31 12.78
N HIS A 72 12.50 -11.49 12.19
CA HIS A 72 11.43 -11.93 11.30
C HIS A 72 11.61 -11.35 9.90
N SER A 73 11.54 -12.20 8.89
CA SER A 73 11.50 -11.81 7.48
C SER A 73 10.05 -11.72 7.00
N PHE A 74 9.72 -10.61 6.36
CA PHE A 74 8.42 -10.35 5.75
C PHE A 74 8.59 -10.17 4.25
N SER A 75 7.87 -10.98 3.46
CA SER A 75 7.76 -10.80 2.02
C SER A 75 6.38 -10.23 1.68
N PRO A 76 6.26 -9.34 0.67
CA PRO A 76 4.96 -8.92 0.15
C PRO A 76 4.06 -10.09 -0.27
N VAL A 77 4.65 -11.24 -0.62
CA VAL A 77 3.89 -12.45 -1.00
C VAL A 77 3.12 -13.04 0.17
N MET A 78 3.60 -12.86 1.40
CA MET A 78 2.95 -13.39 2.60
C MET A 78 1.54 -12.82 2.80
N ASP A 79 1.28 -11.60 2.32
CA ASP A 79 -0.05 -10.98 2.38
C ASP A 79 -1.09 -11.80 1.60
N TYR A 80 -0.66 -12.52 0.56
CA TYR A 80 -1.52 -13.37 -0.28
C TYR A 80 -1.64 -14.80 0.27
N THR A 81 -0.57 -15.33 0.87
CA THR A 81 -0.54 -16.72 1.37
C THR A 81 -1.16 -16.85 2.76
N LEU A 82 -1.01 -15.85 3.62
CA LEU A 82 -1.49 -15.85 5.01
C LEU A 82 -2.84 -15.12 5.16
N CYS A 83 -3.71 -15.27 4.16
CA CYS A 83 -5.03 -14.63 4.20
C CYS A 83 -5.85 -15.14 5.39
N ASN A 84 -6.65 -14.27 5.99
CA ASN A 84 -7.53 -14.64 7.09
C ASN A 84 -8.57 -15.67 6.62
N ARG A 85 -8.89 -16.63 7.50
CA ARG A 85 -9.90 -17.69 7.21
C ARG A 85 -11.28 -17.15 6.81
N GLU A 86 -11.63 -15.94 7.22
CA GLU A 86 -12.89 -15.30 6.84
C GLU A 86 -12.96 -14.95 5.34
N LEU A 87 -11.80 -14.80 4.69
CA LEU A 87 -11.65 -14.43 3.29
C LEU A 87 -11.30 -15.63 2.39
N ASP A 88 -11.30 -16.84 2.94
CA ASP A 88 -10.92 -18.10 2.24
C ASP A 88 -11.88 -18.43 1.07
N HIS A 89 -13.07 -17.86 1.09
CA HIS A 89 -14.06 -17.98 0.03
C HIS A 89 -13.75 -17.13 -1.21
N LEU A 90 -12.80 -16.18 -1.11
CA LEU A 90 -12.40 -15.32 -2.21
C LEU A 90 -11.16 -15.90 -2.89
N CYS A 91 -11.17 -15.92 -4.22
CA CYS A 91 -9.92 -16.16 -4.95
C CYS A 91 -9.01 -14.92 -4.83
N LEU A 92 -7.71 -15.08 -5.11
CA LEU A 92 -6.75 -13.98 -5.02
C LEU A 92 -7.17 -12.77 -5.86
N TYR A 93 -7.73 -13.00 -7.05
CA TYR A 93 -8.22 -11.94 -7.92
C TYR A 93 -9.37 -11.15 -7.27
N ASP A 94 -10.38 -11.84 -6.75
CA ASP A 94 -11.51 -11.21 -6.06
C ASP A 94 -11.05 -10.49 -4.80
N TRP A 95 -10.11 -11.07 -4.06
CA TRP A 95 -9.52 -10.43 -2.89
C TRP A 95 -8.82 -9.11 -3.25
N VAL A 96 -7.99 -9.09 -4.31
CA VAL A 96 -7.33 -7.86 -4.77
C VAL A 96 -8.36 -6.82 -5.22
N CYS A 97 -9.44 -7.22 -5.90
CA CYS A 97 -10.44 -6.28 -6.41
C CYS A 97 -11.41 -5.75 -5.35
N LEU A 98 -11.75 -6.56 -4.34
CA LEU A 98 -12.79 -6.24 -3.36
C LEU A 98 -12.23 -5.73 -2.03
N CYS A 99 -10.98 -6.05 -1.70
CA CYS A 99 -10.39 -5.68 -0.41
C CYS A 99 -9.46 -4.47 -0.53
N LYS A 100 -9.47 -3.60 0.48
CA LYS A 100 -8.54 -2.48 0.60
C LYS A 100 -7.60 -2.71 1.77
N GLN A 101 -6.30 -2.81 1.49
CA GLN A 101 -5.29 -2.87 2.54
C GLN A 101 -5.19 -1.52 3.25
N VAL A 102 -5.36 -1.51 4.56
CA VAL A 102 -5.28 -0.29 5.38
C VAL A 102 -4.06 -0.35 6.30
N GLN A 103 -3.30 0.75 6.33
CA GLN A 103 -2.20 0.90 7.27
C GLN A 103 -2.76 1.04 8.68
N LYS A 104 -2.35 0.14 9.59
CA LYS A 104 -2.74 0.26 11.00
C LYS A 104 -2.04 1.49 11.59
N SER A 105 -2.81 2.44 12.11
CA SER A 105 -2.25 3.59 12.81
C SER A 105 -1.41 3.10 14.00
N LYS A 106 -0.16 3.57 14.10
CA LYS A 106 0.66 3.29 15.29
C LYS A 106 -0.04 3.89 16.51
N SER A 107 -0.51 3.04 17.42
CA SER A 107 -0.96 3.47 18.73
C SER A 107 0.18 4.27 19.41
N LYS A 108 -0.09 5.51 19.81
CA LYS A 108 0.84 6.28 20.65
C LYS A 108 0.94 5.52 21.99
N LYS A 109 2.08 4.88 22.25
CA LYS A 109 2.42 4.48 23.63
C LYS A 109 2.47 5.74 24.49
N SER A 110 1.52 5.90 25.41
CA SER A 110 1.61 6.87 26.50
C SER A 110 2.85 6.52 27.33
N ARG A 111 3.78 7.47 27.43
CA ARG A 111 4.90 7.41 28.38
C ARG A 111 4.36 7.88 29.74
N ASP A 112 3.76 6.99 30.51
CA ASP A 112 3.44 7.24 31.92
C ASP A 112 3.77 6.00 32.74
N ALA A 113 5.02 5.96 33.23
CA ALA A 113 5.49 5.26 34.44
C ALA A 113 7.02 5.33 34.43
N ASP A 114 7.58 6.18 35.30
CA ASP A 114 8.81 5.96 36.07
C ASP A 114 9.40 7.32 36.47
N THR A 115 8.89 7.89 37.56
CA THR A 115 9.71 8.74 38.45
C THR A 115 9.69 8.07 39.81
N ILE A 116 10.78 7.36 40.06
CA ILE A 116 11.11 6.61 41.26
C ILE A 116 11.36 7.59 42.42
N SER A 117 10.79 7.24 43.57
CA SER A 117 11.18 7.63 44.93
C SER A 117 12.68 7.95 45.08
N ASN A 118 12.98 9.12 45.62
CA ASN A 118 14.06 9.34 46.60
C ASN A 118 13.72 10.57 47.45
#